data_AF-A0A2M8U3L9-F1
#
_entry.id   AF-A0A2M8U3L9-F1
#
_cell.length_a   1.000
_cell.length_b   1.000
_cell.length_c   1.000
_cell.angle_alpha   90.00
_cell.angle_beta   90.00
_cell.angle_gamma   90.00
#
_symmetry.space_group_name_H-M   'P 1'
#
loop_
_entity.id
_entity.type
_entity.pdbx_description
1 polymer ?
#
loop_
_entity_poly.entity_id
_entity_poly.type
_entity_poly.pdbx_seq_one_letter_code
_entity_poly.pdbx_strand_id
1 'polypeptide(L)'
;MLALPSRLAALALTAVISACVTAKPPPPIAAKPVQLADGRTIAPGEQTGLDGRSIELARIQIDIPRGTEIGRLRGQFGNRCHGVRLGPIHQEQPRTPQRSSEWNDTFYRVMSGHGFRVAGNPNQLFNTSQQDEGDLQFGLTISEIKLEMSAVCDFFTEQAVGMRGDAKVAMEWQVFDPVRRQVILRQRGEGRFEATETVALDPAVILQLAFADAANRLAVSPELRKMMTERAPLPQPGSQSVAQDLARIPLRRATLSQQPIDTQIDRLRSATVLIEIGSGGHGSGFIVTEDGLMITNKHVVGGQRFVRVRLVSGRVVMGEVIRQHELRDVALVKMEGSGYPVMAIRETPVAVTEEVYAIGAPQQRQLAWTVTRGVVSAWRPAQLPRRPFDLIQADVAIHGGNSGGPLLDRQGNLVAIAVMGWAPDPNNPSANTSLNGFIPILDGLEKLGIELVDPAEFQRRRNLTASQ
;
A
#
# COMPACT_ATOMS: atom_id res chain seq x y z
N MET A 1 -52.91 -40.74 70.16
CA MET A 1 -51.72 -39.87 69.99
C MET A 1 -51.03 -40.26 68.71
N LEU A 2 -50.54 -39.26 67.97
CA LEU A 2 -50.40 -39.26 66.50
C LEU A 2 -49.46 -40.31 65.90
N ALA A 3 -49.85 -40.79 64.72
CA ALA A 3 -48.97 -41.38 63.74
C ALA A 3 -48.28 -40.28 62.91
N LEU A 4 -46.98 -40.42 62.67
CA LEU A 4 -46.29 -39.83 61.52
C LEU A 4 -45.10 -40.72 61.11
N PRO A 5 -44.91 -41.01 59.81
CA PRO A 5 -43.92 -41.96 59.33
C PRO A 5 -42.62 -41.30 58.84
N SER A 6 -41.53 -42.02 59.03
CA SER A 6 -40.32 -42.11 58.18
C SER A 6 -40.22 -41.17 56.97
N ARG A 7 -39.56 -40.02 57.13
CA ARG A 7 -38.94 -39.25 56.04
C ARG A 7 -37.75 -38.43 56.54
N LEU A 8 -36.70 -39.08 57.02
CA LEU A 8 -35.42 -38.41 57.36
C LEU A 8 -34.25 -39.42 57.24
N ALA A 9 -34.16 -40.10 56.09
CA ALA A 9 -33.01 -40.92 55.73
C ALA A 9 -32.92 -41.04 54.20
N ALA A 10 -32.92 -39.89 53.55
CA ALA A 10 -32.46 -39.75 52.18
C ALA A 10 -31.75 -38.40 52.11
N LEU A 11 -30.65 -38.25 52.84
CA LEU A 11 -29.56 -37.46 52.30
C LEU A 11 -29.15 -38.22 51.03
N ALA A 12 -29.78 -37.85 49.92
CA ALA A 12 -29.25 -38.14 48.63
C ALA A 12 -27.79 -37.69 48.68
N LEU A 13 -26.91 -38.66 48.64
CA LEU A 13 -25.62 -38.54 47.99
C LEU A 13 -25.93 -38.18 46.52
N THR A 14 -26.50 -37.00 46.27
CA THR A 14 -26.38 -36.33 44.98
C THR A 14 -24.89 -36.05 44.91
N ALA A 15 -24.18 -37.00 44.30
CA ALA A 15 -22.96 -36.71 43.59
C ALA A 15 -23.25 -35.42 42.83
N VAL A 16 -22.77 -34.30 43.36
CA VAL A 16 -22.57 -33.11 42.56
C VAL A 16 -21.48 -33.55 41.61
N ILE A 17 -21.90 -34.18 40.50
CA ILE A 17 -21.05 -34.41 39.36
C ILE A 17 -20.63 -33.00 38.98
N SER A 18 -19.43 -32.64 39.43
CA SER A 18 -18.75 -31.44 39.02
C SER A 18 -18.57 -31.58 37.52
N ALA A 19 -19.52 -31.05 36.76
CA ALA A 19 -19.27 -30.75 35.38
C ALA A 19 -18.27 -29.60 35.43
N CYS A 20 -16.97 -29.92 35.43
CA CYS A 20 -15.93 -28.95 35.12
C CYS A 20 -16.39 -28.26 33.84
N VAL A 21 -16.79 -26.99 33.95
CA VAL A 21 -17.20 -26.21 32.79
C VAL A 21 -15.93 -25.90 32.01
N THR A 22 -15.59 -26.79 31.08
CA THR A 22 -14.45 -26.58 30.19
C THR A 22 -14.86 -25.63 29.08
N ALA A 23 -14.14 -24.53 28.93
CA ALA A 23 -14.31 -23.67 27.77
C ALA A 23 -14.01 -24.45 26.49
N LYS A 24 -14.89 -24.32 25.49
CA LYS A 24 -14.60 -24.81 24.15
C LYS A 24 -13.64 -23.84 23.45
N PRO A 25 -12.79 -24.34 22.55
CA PRO A 25 -12.03 -23.46 21.67
C PRO A 25 -12.99 -22.61 20.82
N PRO A 26 -12.59 -21.37 20.46
CA PRO A 26 -13.40 -20.55 19.57
C PRO A 26 -13.57 -21.24 18.21
N PRO A 27 -14.71 -21.02 17.53
CA PRO A 27 -14.91 -21.56 16.20
C PRO A 27 -13.86 -20.98 15.23
N PRO A 28 -13.43 -21.75 14.22
CA PRO A 28 -12.45 -21.27 13.26
C PRO A 28 -12.99 -20.08 12.45
N ILE A 29 -12.10 -19.14 12.14
CA ILE A 29 -12.38 -18.04 11.21
C ILE A 29 -12.34 -18.61 9.80
N ALA A 30 -13.50 -18.63 9.13
CA ALA A 30 -13.66 -19.17 7.79
C ALA A 30 -14.82 -18.51 7.06
N ALA A 31 -14.85 -18.70 5.74
CA ALA A 31 -16.03 -18.40 4.93
C ALA A 31 -17.22 -19.27 5.39
N LYS A 32 -18.38 -18.65 5.55
CA LYS A 32 -19.62 -19.31 5.99
C LYS A 32 -20.74 -19.03 5.00
N PRO A 33 -21.74 -19.93 4.91
CA PRO A 33 -22.96 -19.65 4.16
C PRO A 33 -23.63 -18.39 4.70
N VAL A 34 -24.04 -17.50 3.80
CA VAL A 34 -24.75 -16.27 4.18
C VAL A 34 -26.19 -16.35 3.71
N GLN A 35 -27.11 -16.07 4.63
CA GLN A 35 -28.53 -15.95 4.33
C GLN A 35 -28.86 -14.51 3.97
N LEU A 36 -29.42 -14.32 2.77
CA LEU A 36 -29.83 -13.03 2.25
C LEU A 36 -31.23 -12.65 2.77
N ALA A 37 -31.56 -11.36 2.70
CA ALA A 37 -32.86 -10.84 3.12
C ALA A 37 -34.04 -11.41 2.32
N ASP A 38 -33.79 -11.95 1.12
CA ASP A 38 -34.77 -12.61 0.25
C ASP A 38 -34.93 -14.12 0.55
N GLY A 39 -34.29 -14.63 1.60
CA GLY A 39 -34.38 -16.02 2.04
C GLY A 39 -33.43 -16.99 1.34
N ARG A 40 -32.66 -16.55 0.34
CA ARG A 40 -31.64 -17.39 -0.31
C ARG A 40 -30.41 -17.56 0.58
N THR A 41 -29.80 -18.74 0.53
CA THR A 41 -28.51 -19.01 1.17
C THR A 41 -27.45 -19.18 0.10
N ILE A 42 -26.32 -18.49 0.24
CA ILE A 42 -25.18 -18.60 -0.68
C ILE A 42 -24.04 -19.30 0.02
N ALA A 43 -23.61 -20.46 -0.49
CA ALA A 43 -22.52 -21.24 0.08
C ALA A 43 -21.14 -20.70 -0.37
N PRO A 44 -20.08 -20.88 0.46
CA PRO A 44 -18.71 -20.63 0.05
C PRO A 44 -18.34 -21.45 -1.21
N GLY A 45 -17.60 -20.86 -2.14
CA GLY A 45 -17.13 -21.53 -3.36
C GLY A 45 -18.18 -21.74 -4.46
N GLU A 46 -19.45 -21.41 -4.23
CA GLU A 46 -20.54 -21.52 -5.22
C GLU A 46 -20.51 -20.39 -6.28
N GLN A 47 -19.43 -19.60 -6.32
CA GLN A 47 -19.31 -18.35 -7.06
C GLN A 47 -18.31 -18.50 -8.21
N THR A 48 -18.78 -18.34 -9.46
CA THR A 48 -17.94 -18.39 -10.66
C THR A 48 -17.64 -16.99 -11.21
N GLY A 49 -16.39 -16.70 -11.60
CA GLY A 49 -16.04 -15.45 -12.31
C GLY A 49 -15.53 -14.29 -11.43
N LEU A 50 -15.07 -14.57 -10.22
CA LEU A 50 -14.45 -13.58 -9.31
C LEU A 50 -12.94 -13.41 -9.52
N ASP A 51 -12.36 -14.15 -10.48
CA ASP A 51 -10.93 -14.30 -10.70
C ASP A 51 -10.26 -13.09 -11.37
N GLY A 52 -11.07 -12.09 -11.77
CA GLY A 52 -10.64 -11.00 -12.65
C GLY A 52 -9.89 -9.84 -11.96
N ARG A 53 -10.02 -9.66 -10.64
CA ARG A 53 -9.37 -8.58 -9.87
C ARG A 53 -8.93 -9.09 -8.50
N SER A 54 -7.75 -8.70 -8.02
CA SER A 54 -7.36 -8.89 -6.62
C SER A 54 -7.93 -7.80 -5.73
N ILE A 55 -8.15 -8.14 -4.46
CA ILE A 55 -8.58 -7.20 -3.42
C ILE A 55 -7.60 -7.25 -2.25
N GLU A 56 -7.49 -6.16 -1.50
CA GLU A 56 -6.73 -6.13 -0.25
C GLU A 56 -7.43 -5.29 0.82
N LEU A 57 -7.19 -5.60 2.10
CA LEU A 57 -7.57 -4.72 3.21
C LEU A 57 -6.42 -3.75 3.50
N ALA A 58 -6.49 -2.56 2.91
CA ALA A 58 -5.40 -1.60 2.90
C ALA A 58 -5.37 -0.72 4.16
N ARG A 59 -6.53 -0.34 4.68
CA ARG A 59 -6.62 0.59 5.83
C ARG A 59 -7.79 0.27 6.74
N ILE A 60 -7.56 0.40 8.04
CA ILE A 60 -8.58 0.30 9.08
C ILE A 60 -8.48 1.52 9.98
N GLN A 61 -9.61 2.20 10.19
CA GLN A 61 -9.78 3.31 11.10
C GLN A 61 -10.84 2.94 12.12
N ILE A 62 -10.53 3.11 13.41
CA ILE A 62 -11.52 3.02 14.48
C ILE A 62 -11.93 4.45 14.82
N ASP A 63 -13.17 4.82 14.46
CA ASP A 63 -13.75 6.14 14.71
C ASP A 63 -14.64 6.13 15.96
N ILE A 64 -14.10 5.57 17.05
CA ILE A 64 -14.72 5.55 18.37
C ILE A 64 -13.80 6.35 19.32
N PRO A 65 -14.29 7.42 19.96
CA PRO A 65 -13.47 8.19 20.89
C PRO A 65 -12.92 7.32 22.02
N ARG A 66 -11.68 7.60 22.44
CA ARG A 66 -11.09 6.93 23.60
C ARG A 66 -11.93 7.18 24.84
N GLY A 67 -12.05 6.16 25.69
CA GLY A 67 -12.88 6.22 26.89
C GLY A 67 -14.38 6.09 26.64
N THR A 68 -14.82 5.87 25.39
CA THR A 68 -16.23 5.50 25.12
C THR A 68 -16.49 4.11 25.68
N GLU A 69 -17.58 3.91 26.41
CA GLU A 69 -18.05 2.58 26.82
C GLU A 69 -18.52 1.82 25.56
N ILE A 70 -17.80 0.76 25.20
CA ILE A 70 -18.06 -0.11 24.04
C ILE A 70 -18.71 -1.43 24.42
N GLY A 71 -19.06 -1.59 25.70
CA GLY A 71 -19.67 -2.81 26.20
C GLY A 71 -19.52 -2.99 27.69
N ARG A 72 -19.88 -4.17 28.18
CA ARG A 72 -19.84 -4.52 29.58
C ARG A 72 -19.54 -6.00 29.78
N LEU A 73 -18.67 -6.30 30.73
CA LEU A 73 -18.40 -7.66 31.21
C LEU A 73 -19.05 -7.87 32.58
N ARG A 74 -19.94 -8.85 32.68
CA ARG A 74 -20.66 -9.21 33.92
C ARG A 74 -20.20 -10.59 34.39
N GLY A 75 -20.28 -10.88 35.68
CA GLY A 75 -20.07 -12.23 36.21
C GLY A 75 -21.37 -13.04 36.17
N GLN A 76 -21.26 -14.36 35.95
CA GLN A 76 -22.40 -15.28 35.97
C GLN A 76 -23.17 -15.25 37.31
N PHE A 77 -22.47 -14.98 38.42
CA PHE A 77 -23.01 -14.94 39.79
C PHE A 77 -22.70 -13.61 40.51
N GLY A 78 -23.01 -12.48 39.87
CA GLY A 78 -22.76 -11.15 40.44
C GLY A 78 -21.31 -10.67 40.24
N ASN A 79 -20.77 -9.89 41.19
CA ASN A 79 -19.45 -9.26 41.06
C ASN A 79 -18.26 -10.15 41.46
N ARG A 80 -18.47 -11.44 41.72
CA ARG A 80 -17.41 -12.37 42.11
C ARG A 80 -16.96 -13.21 40.93
N CYS A 81 -15.85 -12.82 40.34
CA CYS A 81 -15.10 -13.62 39.37
C CYS A 81 -13.64 -13.19 39.39
N HIS A 82 -12.77 -14.01 39.97
CA HIS A 82 -11.35 -13.74 40.08
C HIS A 82 -10.64 -13.97 38.74
N GLY A 83 -9.68 -13.10 38.42
CA GLY A 83 -8.89 -13.16 37.19
C GLY A 83 -9.47 -12.37 36.01
N VAL A 84 -10.65 -11.75 36.15
CA VAL A 84 -11.24 -10.88 35.11
C VAL A 84 -11.75 -9.57 35.73
N ARG A 85 -11.58 -8.46 34.99
CA ARG A 85 -12.10 -7.16 35.41
C ARG A 85 -13.56 -7.01 34.95
N LEU A 86 -14.49 -7.26 35.85
CA LEU A 86 -15.92 -7.02 35.61
C LEU A 86 -16.22 -5.51 35.56
N GLY A 87 -17.20 -5.12 34.75
CA GLY A 87 -17.64 -3.74 34.59
C GLY A 87 -17.66 -3.27 33.14
N PRO A 88 -17.79 -1.94 32.92
CA PRO A 88 -17.81 -1.37 31.58
C PRO A 88 -16.47 -1.59 30.86
N ILE A 89 -16.56 -1.99 29.60
CA ILE A 89 -15.44 -2.11 28.67
C ILE A 89 -15.34 -0.78 27.94
N HIS A 90 -14.19 -0.13 28.02
CA HIS A 90 -13.97 1.15 27.35
C HIS A 90 -13.04 0.99 26.15
N GLN A 91 -13.16 1.90 25.19
CA GLN A 91 -12.20 2.02 24.10
C GLN A 91 -10.86 2.55 24.63
N GLU A 92 -9.91 1.64 24.87
CA GLU A 92 -8.60 1.98 25.46
C GLU A 92 -7.53 2.36 24.40
N GLN A 93 -7.75 2.04 23.10
CA GLN A 93 -6.67 2.06 22.10
C GLN A 93 -6.48 3.38 21.31
N PRO A 94 -5.28 3.66 20.75
CA PRO A 94 -5.05 4.69 19.74
C PRO A 94 -5.81 4.43 18.43
N ARG A 95 -5.95 5.48 17.61
CA ARG A 95 -6.59 5.43 16.28
C ARG A 95 -5.87 4.53 15.23
N THR A 96 -4.80 3.77 15.57
CA THR A 96 -4.11 2.65 14.81
C THR A 96 -2.72 2.33 15.45
N PRO A 97 -1.93 1.25 15.13
CA PRO A 97 -2.06 0.15 14.13
C PRO A 97 -1.85 -1.31 14.65
N GLN A 98 -1.79 -1.57 15.96
CA GLN A 98 -1.23 -2.84 16.49
C GLN A 98 -2.10 -4.11 16.26
N ARG A 99 -3.39 -3.97 15.94
CA ARG A 99 -4.29 -5.10 15.56
C ARG A 99 -4.41 -5.34 14.06
N SER A 100 -3.83 -4.50 13.21
CA SER A 100 -4.05 -4.53 11.75
C SER A 100 -3.77 -5.90 11.11
N SER A 101 -2.79 -6.66 11.60
CA SER A 101 -2.49 -8.00 11.09
C SER A 101 -3.62 -9.02 11.31
N GLU A 102 -4.32 -8.97 12.45
CA GLU A 102 -5.38 -9.93 12.78
C GLU A 102 -6.66 -9.70 11.94
N TRP A 103 -7.01 -8.43 11.73
CA TRP A 103 -8.13 -8.07 10.85
C TRP A 103 -7.81 -8.41 9.39
N ASN A 104 -6.56 -8.20 8.96
CA ASN A 104 -6.10 -8.56 7.63
C ASN A 104 -6.11 -10.08 7.41
N ASP A 105 -5.66 -10.89 8.38
CA ASP A 105 -5.75 -12.36 8.31
C ASP A 105 -7.21 -12.82 8.24
N THR A 106 -8.08 -12.25 9.08
CA THR A 106 -9.52 -12.57 9.08
C THR A 106 -10.16 -12.26 7.72
N PHE A 107 -9.88 -11.07 7.18
CA PHE A 107 -10.37 -10.66 5.86
C PHE A 107 -9.84 -11.58 4.76
N TYR A 108 -8.54 -11.89 4.78
CA TYR A 108 -7.92 -12.81 3.83
C TYR A 108 -8.60 -14.18 3.83
N ARG A 109 -8.75 -14.81 5.00
CA ARG A 109 -9.36 -16.15 5.12
C ARG A 109 -10.81 -16.19 4.67
N VAL A 110 -11.61 -15.20 5.08
CA VAL A 110 -13.04 -15.16 4.73
C VAL A 110 -13.23 -14.89 3.24
N MET A 111 -12.59 -13.85 2.69
CA MET A 111 -12.77 -13.47 1.30
C MET A 111 -12.19 -14.53 0.35
N SER A 112 -11.03 -15.10 0.66
CA SER A 112 -10.45 -16.19 -0.15
C SER A 112 -11.34 -17.43 -0.15
N GLY A 113 -11.98 -17.76 0.99
CA GLY A 113 -12.94 -18.87 1.07
C GLY A 113 -14.22 -18.65 0.24
N HIS A 114 -14.56 -17.40 -0.09
CA HIS A 114 -15.63 -17.05 -1.02
C HIS A 114 -15.16 -16.98 -2.49
N GLY A 115 -13.91 -17.33 -2.78
CA GLY A 115 -13.35 -17.37 -4.13
C GLY A 115 -12.72 -16.06 -4.62
N PHE A 116 -12.54 -15.05 -3.75
CA PHE A 116 -11.87 -13.82 -4.12
C PHE A 116 -10.35 -14.02 -4.15
N ARG A 117 -9.66 -13.38 -5.10
CA ARG A 117 -8.21 -13.27 -5.08
C ARG A 117 -7.80 -12.18 -4.09
N VAL A 118 -7.26 -12.56 -2.93
CA VAL A 118 -6.88 -11.59 -1.89
C VAL A 118 -5.37 -11.44 -1.82
N ALA A 119 -4.89 -10.21 -1.83
CA ALA A 119 -3.49 -9.85 -1.69
C ALA A 119 -3.07 -9.84 -0.20
N GLY A 120 -1.79 -10.08 0.09
CA GLY A 120 -1.27 -10.09 1.46
C GLY A 120 -1.53 -11.41 2.19
N ASN A 121 -1.10 -12.53 1.59
CA ASN A 121 -1.25 -13.86 2.19
C ASN A 121 -0.54 -13.94 3.56
N PRO A 122 -1.26 -14.14 4.67
CA PRO A 122 -0.70 -14.16 6.02
C PRO A 122 0.23 -15.34 6.27
N ASN A 123 0.12 -16.43 5.48
CA ASN A 123 1.02 -17.57 5.57
C ASN A 123 2.35 -17.34 4.80
N GLN A 124 2.44 -16.26 4.03
CA GLN A 124 3.63 -15.89 3.29
C GLN A 124 4.43 -14.84 4.09
N LEU A 125 5.32 -15.33 4.96
CA LEU A 125 6.09 -14.51 5.89
C LEU A 125 7.11 -13.58 5.21
N PHE A 126 7.48 -13.90 3.96
CA PHE A 126 8.35 -13.08 3.13
C PHE A 126 7.73 -12.94 1.74
N ASN A 127 7.29 -11.74 1.39
CA ASN A 127 6.84 -11.43 0.05
C ASN A 127 7.79 -10.42 -0.60
N THR A 128 8.49 -10.84 -1.65
CA THR A 128 9.48 -10.05 -2.38
C THR A 128 8.95 -9.46 -3.69
N SER A 129 7.67 -9.68 -4.00
CA SER A 129 7.04 -9.13 -5.21
C SER A 129 6.17 -7.91 -4.88
N GLN A 130 6.42 -6.77 -5.53
CA GLN A 130 5.51 -5.61 -5.59
C GLN A 130 4.15 -5.94 -6.29
N GLN A 131 3.92 -7.20 -6.67
CA GLN A 131 2.70 -7.69 -7.34
C GLN A 131 1.59 -8.09 -6.37
N ASP A 132 1.81 -7.97 -5.06
CA ASP A 132 0.83 -8.37 -4.04
C ASP A 132 0.05 -7.18 -3.46
N GLU A 133 0.01 -6.04 -4.17
CA GLU A 133 -0.97 -4.98 -3.90
C GLU A 133 -2.27 -5.32 -4.67
N GLY A 134 -3.40 -5.34 -3.95
CA GLY A 134 -4.70 -5.65 -4.54
C GLY A 134 -5.13 -4.64 -5.62
N ASP A 135 -5.71 -5.11 -6.73
CA ASP A 135 -6.27 -4.26 -7.79
C ASP A 135 -7.34 -3.28 -7.24
N LEU A 136 -8.01 -3.65 -6.14
CA LEU A 136 -8.92 -2.80 -5.37
C LEU A 136 -8.52 -2.79 -3.89
N GLN A 137 -8.53 -1.61 -3.29
CA GLN A 137 -8.15 -1.40 -1.90
C GLN A 137 -9.38 -1.17 -1.02
N PHE A 138 -9.55 -2.01 0.01
CA PHE A 138 -10.59 -1.83 1.01
C PHE A 138 -10.08 -0.94 2.15
N GLY A 139 -10.81 0.14 2.38
CA GLY A 139 -10.76 0.94 3.60
C GLY A 139 -11.93 0.56 4.50
N LEU A 140 -11.66 0.44 5.80
CA LEU A 140 -12.65 0.12 6.81
C LEU A 140 -12.70 1.21 7.86
N THR A 141 -13.87 1.78 8.11
CA THR A 141 -14.10 2.67 9.26
C THR A 141 -15.07 2.01 10.22
N ILE A 142 -14.60 1.65 11.41
CA ILE A 142 -15.44 1.11 12.49
C ILE A 142 -16.01 2.27 13.28
N SER A 143 -17.33 2.44 13.25
CA SER A 143 -18.03 3.53 13.94
C SER A 143 -18.64 3.11 15.27
N GLU A 144 -18.86 1.80 15.48
CA GLU A 144 -19.47 1.28 16.70
C GLU A 144 -18.98 -0.14 17.00
N ILE A 145 -18.67 -0.38 18.26
CA ILE A 145 -18.40 -1.70 18.84
C ILE A 145 -19.32 -1.83 20.06
N LYS A 146 -20.05 -2.94 20.13
CA LYS A 146 -20.89 -3.34 21.27
C LYS A 146 -20.51 -4.74 21.71
N LEU A 147 -20.14 -4.88 22.99
CA LEU A 147 -19.76 -6.13 23.61
C LEU A 147 -20.60 -6.36 24.87
N GLU A 148 -21.55 -7.28 24.85
CA GLU A 148 -22.28 -7.69 26.07
C GLU A 148 -21.79 -9.07 26.47
N MET A 149 -20.93 -9.10 27.49
CA MET A 149 -20.18 -10.29 27.86
C MET A 149 -20.54 -10.75 29.27
N SER A 150 -20.57 -12.06 29.45
CA SER A 150 -20.76 -12.72 30.75
C SER A 150 -19.60 -13.68 31.00
N ALA A 151 -18.76 -13.38 31.98
CA ALA A 151 -17.74 -14.28 32.48
C ALA A 151 -18.40 -15.47 33.19
N VAL A 152 -18.05 -16.66 32.74
CA VAL A 152 -18.40 -17.93 33.36
C VAL A 152 -17.28 -18.26 34.33
N CYS A 153 -17.63 -18.46 35.60
CA CYS A 153 -16.68 -18.63 36.68
C CYS A 153 -16.92 -20.00 37.33
N ASP A 154 -15.84 -20.67 37.71
CA ASP A 154 -15.94 -21.91 38.46
C ASP A 154 -16.60 -21.64 39.82
N PHE A 155 -17.53 -22.51 40.20
CA PHE A 155 -18.36 -22.31 41.38
C PHE A 155 -17.57 -22.37 42.69
N PHE A 156 -16.48 -23.14 42.74
CA PHE A 156 -15.70 -23.36 43.96
C PHE A 156 -14.49 -22.43 44.07
N THR A 157 -13.80 -22.21 42.96
CA THR A 157 -12.58 -21.39 42.91
C THR A 157 -12.85 -19.93 42.60
N GLU A 158 -14.08 -19.59 42.18
CA GLU A 158 -14.48 -18.28 41.64
C GLU A 158 -13.59 -17.81 40.46
N GLN A 159 -12.76 -18.68 39.89
CA GLN A 159 -11.87 -18.34 38.77
C GLN A 159 -12.65 -18.31 37.46
N ALA A 160 -12.34 -17.33 36.60
CA ALA A 160 -12.91 -17.28 35.26
C ALA A 160 -12.46 -18.50 34.44
N VAL A 161 -13.42 -19.24 33.91
CA VAL A 161 -13.18 -20.42 33.05
C VAL A 161 -13.46 -20.13 31.58
N GLY A 162 -14.26 -19.09 31.29
CA GLY A 162 -14.62 -18.70 29.93
C GLY A 162 -15.60 -17.54 29.90
N MET A 163 -16.04 -17.17 28.71
CA MET A 163 -17.05 -16.12 28.52
C MET A 163 -18.15 -16.61 27.58
N ARG A 164 -19.34 -16.02 27.76
CA ARG A 164 -20.48 -16.08 26.86
C ARG A 164 -20.93 -14.67 26.54
N GLY A 165 -21.71 -14.51 25.48
CA GLY A 165 -22.31 -13.22 25.16
C GLY A 165 -22.16 -12.87 23.69
N ASP A 166 -22.53 -11.65 23.37
CA ASP A 166 -22.62 -11.17 21.99
C ASP A 166 -21.68 -10.01 21.71
N ALA A 167 -21.20 -9.99 20.47
CA ALA A 167 -20.45 -8.89 19.92
C ALA A 167 -21.14 -8.40 18.65
N LYS A 168 -21.22 -7.08 18.52
CA LYS A 168 -21.67 -6.39 17.33
C LYS A 168 -20.66 -5.33 16.93
N VAL A 169 -20.37 -5.27 15.64
CA VAL A 169 -19.53 -4.23 15.05
C VAL A 169 -20.28 -3.61 13.87
N ALA A 170 -20.41 -2.29 13.87
CA ALA A 170 -20.91 -1.55 12.72
C ALA A 170 -19.78 -0.72 12.09
N MET A 171 -19.77 -0.71 10.77
CA MET A 171 -18.65 -0.20 9.98
C MET A 171 -19.10 0.33 8.62
N GLU A 172 -18.26 1.18 8.03
CA GLU A 172 -18.34 1.56 6.62
C GLU A 172 -17.16 0.95 5.86
N TRP A 173 -17.48 0.17 4.85
CA TRP A 173 -16.54 -0.31 3.85
C TRP A 173 -16.41 0.74 2.74
N GLN A 174 -15.19 1.04 2.36
CA GLN A 174 -14.86 1.87 1.22
C GLN A 174 -14.00 1.06 0.27
N VAL A 175 -14.42 0.94 -0.98
CA VAL A 175 -13.58 0.34 -2.02
C VAL A 175 -12.97 1.46 -2.83
N PHE A 176 -11.65 1.58 -2.74
CA PHE A 176 -10.85 2.50 -3.50
C PHE A 176 -10.27 1.79 -4.71
N ASP A 177 -10.47 2.37 -5.89
CA ASP A 177 -9.80 1.93 -7.12
C ASP A 177 -8.49 2.74 -7.25
N PRO A 178 -7.31 2.13 -7.06
CA PRO A 178 -6.04 2.85 -7.15
C PRO A 178 -5.79 3.46 -8.54
N VAL A 179 -6.34 2.85 -9.59
CA VAL A 179 -6.23 3.33 -10.97
C VAL A 179 -7.08 4.59 -11.17
N ARG A 180 -8.33 4.60 -10.67
CA ARG A 180 -9.27 5.74 -10.80
C ARG A 180 -9.15 6.79 -9.70
N ARG A 181 -8.46 6.48 -8.60
CA ARG A 181 -8.26 7.34 -7.42
C ARG A 181 -9.53 7.88 -6.77
N GLN A 182 -10.56 7.06 -6.75
CA GLN A 182 -11.82 7.41 -6.13
C GLN A 182 -12.37 6.22 -5.36
N VAL A 183 -13.14 6.52 -4.32
CA VAL A 183 -13.95 5.51 -3.64
C VAL A 183 -15.10 5.17 -4.59
N ILE A 184 -15.03 3.98 -5.19
CA ILE A 184 -16.01 3.50 -6.16
C ILE A 184 -17.20 2.82 -5.50
N LEU A 185 -17.05 2.39 -4.23
CA LEU A 185 -18.12 1.83 -3.42
C LEU A 185 -18.01 2.31 -1.98
N ARG A 186 -19.13 2.74 -1.42
CA ARG A 186 -19.32 2.87 0.02
C ARG A 186 -20.44 1.95 0.43
N GLN A 187 -20.15 1.03 1.34
CA GLN A 187 -21.12 0.08 1.81
C GLN A 187 -21.11 0.04 3.33
N ARG A 188 -22.27 0.30 3.93
CA ARG A 188 -22.44 0.06 5.37
C ARG A 188 -22.43 -1.45 5.62
N GLY A 189 -21.64 -1.86 6.59
CA GLY A 189 -21.52 -3.23 7.04
C GLY A 189 -21.86 -3.35 8.52
N GLU A 190 -22.43 -4.49 8.88
CA GLU A 190 -22.62 -4.88 10.26
C GLU A 190 -22.26 -6.35 10.39
N GLY A 191 -21.56 -6.69 11.46
CA GLY A 191 -21.21 -8.06 11.81
C GLY A 191 -21.62 -8.36 13.23
N ARG A 192 -22.13 -9.58 13.45
CA ARG A 192 -22.55 -10.05 14.76
C ARG A 192 -21.97 -11.43 15.05
N PHE A 193 -21.68 -11.67 16.31
CA PHE A 193 -21.35 -12.99 16.80
C PHE A 193 -21.99 -13.22 18.17
N GLU A 194 -22.54 -14.40 18.38
CA GLU A 194 -23.15 -14.81 19.64
C GLU A 194 -22.48 -16.09 20.13
N ALA A 195 -21.84 -16.01 21.29
CA ALA A 195 -21.29 -17.14 22.01
C ALA A 195 -22.33 -17.68 22.99
N THR A 196 -23.16 -18.61 22.52
CA THR A 196 -24.15 -19.31 23.36
C THR A 196 -23.48 -20.32 24.31
N GLU A 197 -22.36 -20.90 23.89
CA GLU A 197 -21.52 -21.79 24.69
C GLU A 197 -20.33 -21.05 25.31
N THR A 198 -19.74 -21.61 26.37
CA THR A 198 -18.57 -21.02 27.03
C THR A 198 -17.34 -21.13 26.15
N VAL A 199 -16.77 -19.99 25.73
CA VAL A 199 -15.55 -19.89 24.91
C VAL A 199 -14.37 -19.41 25.77
N ALA A 200 -13.15 -19.80 25.39
CA ALA A 200 -11.92 -19.37 26.06
C ALA A 200 -11.78 -17.82 26.10
N LEU A 201 -11.17 -17.31 27.17
CA LEU A 201 -11.23 -15.93 27.65
C LEU A 201 -10.44 -14.89 26.82
N ASP A 202 -10.82 -14.66 25.57
CA ASP A 202 -10.31 -13.49 24.83
C ASP A 202 -11.43 -12.72 24.09
N PRO A 203 -11.85 -11.54 24.62
CA PRO A 203 -12.80 -10.66 23.96
C PRO A 203 -12.36 -10.21 22.56
N ALA A 204 -11.05 -10.20 22.26
CA ALA A 204 -10.54 -9.89 20.93
C ALA A 204 -10.99 -10.93 19.90
N VAL A 205 -11.03 -12.21 20.27
CA VAL A 205 -11.47 -13.30 19.39
C VAL A 205 -12.95 -13.16 19.04
N ILE A 206 -13.79 -12.79 20.01
CA ILE A 206 -15.23 -12.61 19.80
C ILE A 206 -15.48 -11.42 18.88
N LEU A 207 -14.71 -10.34 19.04
CA LEU A 207 -14.73 -9.19 18.15
C LEU A 207 -14.27 -9.55 16.72
N GLN A 208 -13.22 -10.37 16.57
CA GLN A 208 -12.75 -10.89 15.28
C GLN A 208 -13.82 -11.76 14.61
N LEU A 209 -14.58 -12.55 15.38
CA LEU A 209 -15.67 -13.38 14.84
C LEU A 209 -16.86 -12.54 14.36
N ALA A 210 -17.21 -11.46 15.08
CA ALA A 210 -18.20 -10.51 14.60
C ALA A 210 -17.72 -9.81 13.31
N PHE A 211 -16.44 -9.48 13.21
CA PHE A 211 -15.86 -8.96 11.97
C PHE A 211 -15.89 -9.95 10.82
N ALA A 212 -15.56 -11.22 11.09
CA ALA A 212 -15.64 -12.28 10.09
C ALA A 212 -17.07 -12.41 9.54
N ASP A 213 -18.11 -12.24 10.38
CA ASP A 213 -19.51 -12.18 9.91
C ASP A 213 -19.75 -10.98 8.98
N ALA A 214 -19.25 -9.78 9.32
CA ALA A 214 -19.34 -8.61 8.43
C ALA A 214 -18.65 -8.85 7.08
N ALA A 215 -17.47 -9.47 7.07
CA ALA A 215 -16.73 -9.82 5.85
C ALA A 215 -17.46 -10.88 5.01
N ASN A 216 -18.08 -11.88 5.65
CA ASN A 216 -18.92 -12.86 4.97
C ASN A 216 -20.10 -12.17 4.25
N ARG A 217 -20.78 -11.24 4.93
CA ARG A 217 -21.89 -10.46 4.34
C ARG A 217 -21.43 -9.57 3.19
N LEU A 218 -20.25 -8.97 3.31
CA LEU A 218 -19.63 -8.18 2.25
C LEU A 218 -19.34 -9.04 1.01
N ALA A 219 -18.75 -10.23 1.20
CA ALA A 219 -18.43 -11.16 0.11
C ALA A 219 -19.66 -11.57 -0.73
N VAL A 220 -20.84 -11.56 -0.11
CA VAL A 220 -22.10 -11.88 -0.79
C VAL A 220 -22.87 -10.66 -1.30
N SER A 221 -22.34 -9.45 -1.16
CA SER A 221 -23.07 -8.24 -1.56
C SER A 221 -23.22 -8.14 -3.09
N PRO A 222 -24.43 -7.82 -3.60
CA PRO A 222 -24.65 -7.65 -5.02
C PRO A 222 -23.75 -6.58 -5.63
N GLU A 223 -23.51 -5.48 -4.91
CA GLU A 223 -22.70 -4.35 -5.37
C GLU A 223 -21.24 -4.75 -5.56
N LEU A 224 -20.66 -5.44 -4.57
CA LEU A 224 -19.28 -5.92 -4.67
C LEU A 224 -19.16 -6.95 -5.79
N ARG A 225 -20.09 -7.90 -5.86
CA ARG A 225 -20.07 -8.95 -6.90
C ARG A 225 -20.21 -8.37 -8.30
N LYS A 226 -21.11 -7.42 -8.48
CA LYS A 226 -21.26 -6.67 -9.73
C LYS A 226 -19.93 -6.02 -10.10
N MET A 227 -19.24 -5.38 -9.15
CA MET A 227 -17.92 -4.79 -9.40
C MET A 227 -16.81 -5.80 -9.72
N MET A 228 -16.87 -7.01 -9.17
CA MET A 228 -15.88 -8.07 -9.43
C MET A 228 -16.14 -8.80 -10.76
N THR A 229 -17.40 -8.97 -11.14
CA THR A 229 -17.83 -9.74 -12.32
C THR A 229 -18.02 -8.87 -13.55
N GLU A 230 -18.55 -7.66 -13.40
CA GLU A 230 -18.52 -6.66 -14.45
C GLU A 230 -17.07 -6.22 -14.58
N ARG A 231 -16.43 -6.71 -15.63
CA ARG A 231 -15.40 -5.92 -16.31
C ARG A 231 -16.08 -4.63 -16.77
N ALA A 232 -16.29 -3.67 -15.87
CA ALA A 232 -16.22 -2.28 -16.26
C ALA A 232 -14.94 -2.24 -17.10
N PRO A 233 -15.01 -1.85 -18.40
CA PRO A 233 -13.81 -1.72 -19.18
C PRO A 233 -12.86 -0.94 -18.29
N LEU A 234 -11.74 -1.56 -17.94
CA LEU A 234 -10.59 -0.75 -17.61
C LEU A 234 -10.58 0.26 -18.77
N PRO A 235 -10.48 1.58 -18.55
CA PRO A 235 -9.76 2.33 -19.56
C PRO A 235 -8.49 1.51 -19.69
N GLN A 236 -8.35 0.77 -20.80
CA GLN A 236 -7.18 -0.09 -20.96
C GLN A 236 -6.03 0.87 -20.69
N PRO A 237 -5.18 0.66 -19.65
CA PRO A 237 -3.92 1.38 -19.64
C PRO A 237 -3.28 0.89 -20.92
N GLY A 238 -3.32 1.72 -21.96
CA GLY A 238 -3.41 1.25 -23.33
C GLY A 238 -2.56 0.00 -23.50
N SER A 239 -3.20 -1.15 -23.68
CA SER A 239 -2.63 -2.27 -24.44
C SER A 239 -2.58 -1.85 -25.91
N GLN A 240 -1.95 -0.70 -26.09
CA GLN A 240 -1.18 -0.32 -27.21
C GLN A 240 0.24 -0.53 -26.62
N SER A 241 1.03 -1.54 -26.99
CA SER A 241 1.55 -1.65 -28.35
C SER A 241 1.19 -0.44 -29.21
N VAL A 242 1.50 0.74 -28.71
CA VAL A 242 1.59 1.90 -29.54
C VAL A 242 3.06 2.04 -29.85
N ALA A 243 3.41 1.40 -30.96
CA ALA A 243 3.78 2.22 -32.10
C ALA A 243 2.66 3.27 -32.33
N GLN A 244 2.54 4.24 -31.42
CA GLN A 244 1.91 5.50 -31.72
C GLN A 244 3.09 6.21 -32.34
N ASP A 245 2.89 6.62 -33.58
CA ASP A 245 3.19 8.00 -33.90
C ASP A 245 2.50 8.92 -32.86
N LEU A 246 3.03 8.94 -31.64
CA LEU A 246 2.80 10.01 -30.69
C LEU A 246 3.70 11.06 -31.28
N ALA A 247 3.12 12.18 -31.72
CA ALA A 247 3.91 13.35 -32.05
C ALA A 247 4.98 13.49 -30.96
N ARG A 248 6.24 13.39 -31.40
CA ARG A 248 7.38 13.45 -30.48
C ARG A 248 7.26 14.78 -29.73
N ILE A 249 7.48 14.75 -28.42
CA ILE A 249 7.46 16.00 -27.64
C ILE A 249 8.74 16.73 -28.02
N PRO A 250 8.67 17.89 -28.70
CA PRO A 250 9.87 18.64 -28.98
C PRO A 250 10.36 19.22 -27.66
N LEU A 251 11.64 18.99 -27.38
CA LEU A 251 12.35 19.53 -26.25
C LEU A 251 13.44 20.46 -26.79
N ARG A 252 13.40 21.74 -26.41
CA ARG A 252 14.40 22.70 -26.85
C ARG A 252 15.78 22.28 -26.34
N ARG A 253 16.73 22.10 -27.26
CA ARG A 253 18.13 21.85 -26.93
C ARG A 253 18.71 23.02 -26.12
N ALA A 254 19.14 22.73 -24.90
CA ALA A 254 19.84 23.69 -24.04
C ALA A 254 21.34 23.66 -24.33
N THR A 255 22.00 24.82 -24.23
CA THR A 255 23.46 24.92 -24.38
C THR A 255 24.14 24.15 -23.25
N LEU A 256 25.07 23.26 -23.59
CA LEU A 256 25.90 22.56 -22.61
C LEU A 256 26.73 23.55 -21.80
N SER A 257 26.78 23.33 -20.49
CA SER A 257 27.69 24.09 -19.63
C SER A 257 29.13 23.66 -19.90
N GLN A 258 30.02 24.64 -19.84
CA GLN A 258 31.48 24.47 -19.88
C GLN A 258 32.12 24.78 -18.52
N GLN A 259 31.30 25.19 -17.55
CA GLN A 259 31.76 25.56 -16.22
C GLN A 259 31.85 24.31 -15.33
N PRO A 260 32.82 24.25 -14.40
CA PRO A 260 32.89 23.19 -13.40
C PRO A 260 31.61 23.09 -12.57
N ILE A 261 31.20 21.87 -12.21
CA ILE A 261 29.92 21.61 -11.54
C ILE A 261 29.76 22.33 -10.19
N ASP A 262 30.84 22.52 -9.44
CA ASP A 262 30.85 23.18 -8.13
C ASP A 262 30.40 24.65 -8.21
N THR A 263 30.70 25.34 -9.32
CA THR A 263 30.28 26.73 -9.57
C THR A 263 28.78 26.90 -9.80
N GLN A 264 28.06 25.80 -10.09
CA GLN A 264 26.66 25.81 -10.51
C GLN A 264 25.80 24.79 -9.75
N ILE A 265 26.34 24.20 -8.68
CA ILE A 265 25.70 23.07 -7.98
C ILE A 265 24.34 23.46 -7.38
N ASP A 266 24.17 24.68 -6.87
CA ASP A 266 22.90 25.12 -6.29
C ASP A 266 21.79 25.24 -7.35
N ARG A 267 22.14 25.65 -8.57
CA ARG A 267 21.21 25.65 -9.70
C ARG A 267 20.80 24.22 -10.08
N LEU A 268 21.76 23.29 -10.12
CA LEU A 268 21.51 21.89 -10.46
C LEU A 268 20.69 21.18 -9.38
N ARG A 269 20.94 21.47 -8.10
CA ARG A 269 20.10 21.04 -6.97
C ARG A 269 18.70 21.62 -7.09
N SER A 270 18.56 22.88 -7.50
CA SER A 270 17.24 23.50 -7.73
C SER A 270 16.47 22.88 -8.90
N ALA A 271 17.17 22.35 -9.91
CA ALA A 271 16.58 21.59 -11.02
C ALA A 271 16.29 20.12 -10.67
N THR A 272 16.73 19.65 -9.51
CA THR A 272 16.43 18.31 -8.98
C THR A 272 15.27 18.40 -7.99
N VAL A 273 14.35 17.45 -8.05
CA VAL A 273 13.14 17.44 -7.23
C VAL A 273 13.03 16.18 -6.40
N LEU A 274 12.37 16.30 -5.24
CA LEU A 274 11.96 15.16 -4.42
C LEU A 274 10.52 14.80 -4.78
N ILE A 275 10.27 13.53 -5.07
CA ILE A 275 8.93 13.01 -5.34
C ILE A 275 8.43 12.30 -4.09
N GLU A 276 7.33 12.79 -3.52
CA GLU A 276 6.72 12.21 -2.34
C GLU A 276 5.59 11.25 -2.75
N ILE A 277 5.71 10.00 -2.36
CA ILE A 277 4.73 8.95 -2.60
C ILE A 277 3.99 8.68 -1.28
N GLY A 278 2.73 8.23 -1.36
CA GLY A 278 1.95 7.84 -0.19
C GLY A 278 2.67 6.78 0.67
N SER A 279 2.24 6.60 1.92
CA SER A 279 2.81 5.65 2.91
C SER A 279 4.27 5.87 3.35
N GLY A 280 4.93 6.94 2.92
CA GLY A 280 6.31 7.26 3.36
C GLY A 280 7.38 7.06 2.30
N GLY A 281 7.05 6.44 1.15
CA GLY A 281 7.97 6.28 0.03
C GLY A 281 8.37 7.59 -0.65
N HIS A 282 9.55 7.63 -1.26
CA HIS A 282 10.01 8.77 -2.05
C HIS A 282 11.02 8.37 -3.12
N GLY A 283 11.19 9.25 -4.09
CA GLY A 283 12.25 9.16 -5.11
C GLY A 283 12.69 10.56 -5.53
N SER A 284 13.52 10.61 -6.56
CA SER A 284 14.05 11.85 -7.12
C SER A 284 13.59 12.03 -8.57
N GLY A 285 13.71 13.24 -9.09
CA GLY A 285 13.47 13.59 -10.48
C GLY A 285 14.27 14.82 -10.87
N PHE A 286 14.26 15.20 -12.14
CA PHE A 286 14.90 16.41 -12.61
C PHE A 286 14.09 17.11 -13.70
N ILE A 287 14.16 18.43 -13.72
CA ILE A 287 13.37 19.29 -14.58
C ILE A 287 14.09 19.50 -15.92
N VAL A 288 13.39 19.24 -17.01
CA VAL A 288 13.89 19.33 -18.39
C VAL A 288 13.30 20.50 -19.18
N THR A 289 12.23 21.15 -18.69
CA THR A 289 11.72 22.40 -19.29
C THR A 289 11.35 23.46 -18.26
N GLU A 290 11.44 24.73 -18.66
CA GLU A 290 11.12 25.87 -17.80
C GLU A 290 9.64 25.91 -17.42
N ASP A 291 8.77 25.34 -18.24
CA ASP A 291 7.34 25.19 -17.95
C ASP A 291 7.02 23.93 -17.14
N GLY A 292 8.02 23.14 -16.71
CA GLY A 292 7.83 22.11 -15.68
C GLY A 292 7.67 20.67 -16.17
N LEU A 293 8.12 20.31 -17.36
CA LEU A 293 8.35 18.89 -17.68
C LEU A 293 9.54 18.39 -16.86
N MET A 294 9.37 17.26 -16.19
CA MET A 294 10.41 16.58 -15.43
C MET A 294 10.44 15.10 -15.76
N ILE A 295 11.60 14.48 -15.60
CA ILE A 295 11.79 13.04 -15.78
C ILE A 295 12.11 12.40 -14.43
N THR A 296 11.64 11.17 -14.25
CA THR A 296 11.92 10.30 -13.10
C THR A 296 11.79 8.83 -13.52
N ASN A 297 11.86 7.88 -12.58
CA ASN A 297 11.61 6.48 -12.87
C ASN A 297 10.11 6.11 -12.80
N LYS A 298 9.72 5.09 -13.56
CA LYS A 298 8.35 4.53 -13.53
C LYS A 298 8.04 3.96 -12.15
N HIS A 299 8.96 3.26 -11.51
CA HIS A 299 8.70 2.67 -10.19
C HIS A 299 8.56 3.74 -9.09
N VAL A 300 9.12 4.94 -9.27
CA VAL A 300 8.96 6.05 -8.33
C VAL A 300 7.56 6.63 -8.42
N VAL A 301 7.03 6.83 -9.63
CA VAL A 301 5.64 7.29 -9.78
C VAL A 301 4.64 6.15 -9.55
N GLY A 302 5.01 4.89 -9.76
CA GLY A 302 4.11 3.75 -9.62
C GLY A 302 2.94 3.81 -10.61
N GLY A 303 1.74 3.40 -10.20
CA GLY A 303 0.50 3.52 -10.99
C GLY A 303 -0.20 4.88 -10.86
N GLN A 304 0.47 5.89 -10.33
CA GLN A 304 -0.13 7.14 -9.89
C GLN A 304 -0.29 8.15 -11.05
N ARG A 305 -1.51 8.64 -11.33
CA ARG A 305 -1.73 9.72 -12.31
C ARG A 305 -1.09 11.06 -11.93
N PHE A 306 -1.05 11.38 -10.64
CA PHE A 306 -0.42 12.61 -10.13
C PHE A 306 0.51 12.31 -8.96
N VAL A 307 1.63 13.03 -8.89
CA VAL A 307 2.63 12.93 -7.83
C VAL A 307 2.81 14.26 -7.13
N ARG A 308 3.23 14.23 -5.85
CA ARG A 308 3.63 15.42 -5.11
C ARG A 308 5.11 15.68 -5.34
N VAL A 309 5.45 16.84 -5.84
CA VAL A 309 6.81 17.23 -6.19
C VAL A 309 7.27 18.34 -5.25
N ARG A 310 8.29 18.07 -4.44
CA ARG A 310 8.91 19.05 -3.55
C ARG A 310 10.17 19.62 -4.20
N LEU A 311 10.22 20.94 -4.28
CA LEU A 311 11.34 21.72 -4.79
C LEU A 311 12.35 22.01 -3.68
N VAL A 312 13.58 22.37 -4.05
CA VAL A 312 14.63 22.76 -3.10
C VAL A 312 14.22 23.96 -2.23
N SER A 313 13.34 24.82 -2.75
CA SER A 313 12.77 25.96 -2.01
C SER A 313 11.81 25.54 -0.89
N GLY A 314 11.48 24.25 -0.78
CA GLY A 314 10.50 23.71 0.14
C GLY A 314 9.06 23.72 -0.40
N ARG A 315 8.79 24.46 -1.50
CA ARG A 315 7.49 24.48 -2.16
C ARG A 315 7.13 23.09 -2.67
N VAL A 316 5.89 22.67 -2.43
CA VAL A 316 5.32 21.44 -3.00
C VAL A 316 4.33 21.81 -4.07
N VAL A 317 4.47 21.21 -5.25
CA VAL A 317 3.57 21.36 -6.39
C VAL A 317 3.05 19.99 -6.81
N MET A 318 1.90 19.95 -7.50
CA MET A 318 1.43 18.72 -8.11
C MET A 318 2.11 18.52 -9.47
N GLY A 319 2.30 17.25 -9.85
CA GLY A 319 2.72 16.88 -11.20
C GLY A 319 1.86 15.77 -11.77
N GLU A 320 1.42 15.88 -13.02
CA GLU A 320 0.68 14.86 -13.77
C GLU A 320 1.65 13.95 -14.54
N VAL A 321 1.52 12.64 -14.41
CA VAL A 321 2.28 11.67 -15.19
C VAL A 321 1.71 11.63 -16.60
N ILE A 322 2.48 12.12 -17.58
CA ILE A 322 2.05 12.26 -18.98
C ILE A 322 2.41 11.01 -19.79
N ARG A 323 3.60 10.46 -19.55
CA ARG A 323 4.12 9.27 -20.24
C ARG A 323 4.91 8.42 -19.26
N GLN A 324 4.90 7.11 -19.48
CA GLN A 324 5.70 6.15 -18.72
C GLN A 324 6.10 5.00 -19.62
N HIS A 325 7.28 4.45 -19.37
CA HIS A 325 7.76 3.27 -20.06
C HIS A 325 8.25 2.24 -19.03
N GLU A 326 7.43 1.23 -18.79
CA GLU A 326 7.61 0.27 -17.71
C GLU A 326 8.91 -0.54 -17.83
N LEU A 327 9.20 -1.08 -19.01
CA LEU A 327 10.38 -1.94 -19.19
C LEU A 327 11.70 -1.19 -18.99
N ARG A 328 11.72 0.09 -19.39
CA ARG A 328 12.91 0.97 -19.24
C ARG A 328 12.93 1.72 -17.92
N ASP A 329 11.82 1.69 -17.19
CA ASP A 329 11.68 2.30 -15.88
C ASP A 329 11.85 3.84 -15.91
N VAL A 330 11.21 4.51 -16.86
CA VAL A 330 11.22 5.98 -16.98
C VAL A 330 9.80 6.54 -17.04
N ALA A 331 9.60 7.74 -16.52
CA ALA A 331 8.35 8.47 -16.55
C ALA A 331 8.59 9.97 -16.80
N LEU A 332 7.69 10.58 -17.58
CA LEU A 332 7.60 12.01 -17.84
C LEU A 332 6.43 12.59 -17.06
N VAL A 333 6.70 13.65 -16.30
CA VAL A 333 5.71 14.30 -15.43
C VAL A 333 5.63 15.79 -15.78
N LYS A 334 4.42 16.34 -15.89
CA LYS A 334 4.16 17.78 -16.02
C LYS A 334 3.87 18.36 -14.65
N MET A 335 4.78 19.17 -14.13
CA MET A 335 4.58 19.96 -12.92
C MET A 335 3.71 21.19 -13.20
N GLU A 336 2.95 21.60 -12.19
CA GLU A 336 2.24 22.88 -12.20
C GLU A 336 3.23 24.06 -12.13
N GLY A 337 2.92 25.15 -12.84
CA GLY A 337 3.72 26.38 -12.84
C GLY A 337 4.81 26.44 -13.92
N SER A 338 5.66 27.46 -13.84
CA SER A 338 6.73 27.72 -14.81
C SER A 338 7.88 28.49 -14.16
N GLY A 339 8.93 28.79 -14.94
CA GLY A 339 10.14 29.46 -14.46
C GLY A 339 11.09 28.51 -13.73
N TYR A 340 11.01 27.21 -14.03
CA TYR A 340 11.85 26.22 -13.40
C TYR A 340 13.27 26.21 -13.97
N PRO A 341 14.32 25.98 -13.14
CA PRO A 341 15.67 25.77 -13.64
C PRO A 341 15.74 24.44 -14.41
N VAL A 342 16.39 24.46 -15.57
CA VAL A 342 16.50 23.32 -16.48
C VAL A 342 17.93 22.80 -16.54
N MET A 343 18.08 21.48 -16.61
CA MET A 343 19.35 20.80 -16.87
C MET A 343 19.64 20.71 -18.37
N ALA A 344 20.87 21.01 -18.77
CA ALA A 344 21.32 20.76 -20.14
C ALA A 344 21.58 19.27 -20.35
N ILE A 345 21.21 18.74 -21.51
CA ILE A 345 21.31 17.31 -21.82
C ILE A 345 22.49 17.09 -22.76
N ARG A 346 23.41 16.22 -22.34
CA ARG A 346 24.53 15.80 -23.19
C ARG A 346 24.10 14.65 -24.10
N GLU A 347 24.34 14.83 -25.39
CA GLU A 347 24.00 13.84 -26.44
C GLU A 347 25.15 12.87 -26.74
N THR A 348 26.37 13.15 -26.28
CA THR A 348 27.51 12.25 -26.45
C THR A 348 27.59 11.25 -25.28
N PRO A 349 27.82 9.95 -25.54
CA PRO A 349 28.02 8.98 -24.48
C PRO A 349 29.17 9.36 -23.53
N VAL A 350 29.03 8.99 -22.27
CA VAL A 350 30.10 9.10 -21.27
C VAL A 350 31.12 7.98 -21.44
N ALA A 351 32.40 8.28 -21.24
CA ALA A 351 33.47 7.29 -21.29
C ALA A 351 33.65 6.59 -19.93
N VAL A 352 34.16 5.35 -19.93
CA VAL A 352 34.65 4.72 -18.69
C VAL A 352 35.78 5.58 -18.11
N THR A 353 35.83 5.70 -16.78
CA THR A 353 36.68 6.61 -15.99
C THR A 353 36.27 8.09 -16.01
N GLU A 354 35.26 8.45 -16.80
CA GLU A 354 34.71 9.79 -16.74
C GLU A 354 34.02 10.03 -15.40
N GLU A 355 34.27 11.18 -14.78
CA GLU A 355 33.70 11.50 -13.48
C GLU A 355 32.29 12.02 -13.62
N VAL A 356 31.47 11.58 -12.67
CA VAL A 356 30.05 11.82 -12.67
C VAL A 356 29.53 12.11 -11.26
N TYR A 357 28.43 12.84 -11.21
CA TYR A 357 27.79 13.31 -9.98
C TYR A 357 26.32 12.94 -9.99
N ALA A 358 25.83 12.34 -8.91
CA ALA A 358 24.39 12.11 -8.73
C ALA A 358 23.83 13.13 -7.72
N ILE A 359 22.60 13.58 -7.96
CA ILE A 359 21.84 14.41 -7.03
C ILE A 359 20.52 13.68 -6.69
N GLY A 360 20.19 13.55 -5.40
CA GLY A 360 18.96 12.85 -5.01
C GLY A 360 18.65 12.89 -3.53
N ALA A 361 17.77 12.00 -3.09
CA ALA A 361 17.29 11.89 -1.71
C ALA A 361 17.58 10.51 -1.10
N PRO A 362 18.85 10.17 -0.80
CA PRO A 362 19.22 8.86 -0.28
C PRO A 362 18.54 8.54 1.05
N GLN A 363 17.91 7.37 1.14
CA GLN A 363 17.31 6.71 2.31
C GLN A 363 16.16 7.46 3.00
N GLN A 364 16.32 8.76 3.22
CA GLN A 364 15.43 9.62 3.98
C GLN A 364 15.14 10.90 3.20
N ARG A 365 13.90 11.37 3.27
CA ARG A 365 13.46 12.60 2.59
C ARG A 365 14.22 13.84 3.07
N GLN A 366 14.68 13.84 4.32
CA GLN A 366 15.47 14.93 4.92
C GLN A 366 16.85 15.08 4.26
N LEU A 367 17.34 14.03 3.59
CA LEU A 367 18.59 14.03 2.83
C LEU A 367 18.39 14.41 1.36
N ALA A 368 17.24 14.97 0.98
CA ALA A 368 16.99 15.43 -0.38
C ALA A 368 18.06 16.42 -0.86
N TRP A 369 18.32 16.41 -2.18
CA TRP A 369 19.35 17.21 -2.85
C TRP A 369 20.78 16.93 -2.36
N THR A 370 21.03 15.72 -1.85
CA THR A 370 22.38 15.22 -1.56
C THR A 370 23.13 15.02 -2.87
N VAL A 371 24.39 15.45 -2.91
CA VAL A 371 25.29 15.31 -4.06
C VAL A 371 26.34 14.25 -3.73
N THR A 372 26.52 13.28 -4.61
CA THR A 372 27.55 12.24 -4.52
C THR A 372 28.37 12.18 -5.79
N ARG A 373 29.67 11.89 -5.67
CA ARG A 373 30.63 11.85 -6.79
C ARG A 373 31.20 10.45 -6.97
N GLY A 374 31.54 10.11 -8.19
CA GLY A 374 32.22 8.88 -8.59
C GLY A 374 32.68 8.95 -10.04
N VAL A 375 32.89 7.79 -10.65
CA VAL A 375 33.28 7.61 -12.04
C VAL A 375 32.40 6.57 -12.73
N VAL A 376 32.27 6.69 -14.05
CA VAL A 376 31.70 5.65 -14.88
C VAL A 376 32.63 4.43 -14.85
N SER A 377 32.14 3.32 -14.32
CA SER A 377 32.91 2.09 -14.16
C SER A 377 32.81 1.17 -15.37
N ALA A 378 31.64 1.11 -16.03
CA ALA A 378 31.42 0.26 -17.20
C ALA A 378 30.15 0.64 -17.96
N TRP A 379 30.07 0.24 -19.22
CA TRP A 379 28.81 0.08 -19.94
C TRP A 379 28.37 -1.37 -19.84
N ARG A 380 27.15 -1.61 -19.36
CA ARG A 380 26.60 -2.95 -19.14
C ARG A 380 25.55 -3.26 -20.21
N PRO A 381 25.80 -4.25 -21.09
CA PRO A 381 24.86 -4.59 -22.14
C PRO A 381 23.60 -5.26 -21.59
N ALA A 382 22.54 -5.20 -22.39
CA ALA A 382 21.21 -5.81 -22.24
C ALA A 382 21.17 -7.37 -22.10
N GLN A 383 22.02 -7.97 -21.27
CA GLN A 383 22.10 -9.43 -21.08
C GLN A 383 21.87 -9.86 -19.61
N LEU A 384 21.48 -8.95 -18.74
CA LEU A 384 21.12 -9.28 -17.36
C LEU A 384 19.71 -9.88 -17.32
N PRO A 385 19.50 -11.02 -16.62
CA PRO A 385 18.16 -11.58 -16.44
C PRO A 385 17.21 -10.48 -15.92
N ARG A 386 16.07 -10.31 -16.59
CA ARG A 386 15.00 -9.31 -16.28
C ARG A 386 15.23 -7.85 -16.74
N ARG A 387 16.30 -7.49 -17.47
CA ARG A 387 16.50 -6.13 -18.01
C ARG A 387 17.09 -6.13 -19.44
N PRO A 388 16.29 -5.94 -20.50
CA PRO A 388 16.73 -6.03 -21.89
C PRO A 388 17.35 -4.73 -22.44
N PHE A 389 17.93 -3.87 -21.60
CA PHE A 389 18.48 -2.57 -22.03
C PHE A 389 19.84 -2.29 -21.41
N ASP A 390 20.65 -1.51 -22.13
CA ASP A 390 21.99 -1.12 -21.69
C ASP A 390 21.94 -0.17 -20.50
N LEU A 391 22.89 -0.29 -19.58
CA LEU A 391 23.03 0.59 -18.43
C LEU A 391 24.44 1.17 -18.35
N ILE A 392 24.54 2.39 -17.86
CA ILE A 392 25.78 2.95 -17.37
C ILE A 392 25.96 2.42 -15.95
N GLN A 393 27.09 1.78 -15.67
CA GLN A 393 27.51 1.45 -14.32
C GLN A 393 28.46 2.53 -13.82
N ALA A 394 28.23 3.05 -12.62
CA ALA A 394 29.13 3.99 -11.95
C ALA A 394 29.25 3.67 -10.46
N ASP A 395 30.36 4.08 -9.85
CA ASP A 395 30.63 3.92 -8.42
C ASP A 395 30.15 5.10 -7.55
N VAL A 396 29.30 5.94 -8.14
CA VAL A 396 28.62 7.03 -7.44
C VAL A 396 27.69 6.43 -6.39
N ALA A 397 27.88 6.81 -5.13
CA ALA A 397 27.10 6.28 -4.02
C ALA A 397 25.61 6.67 -4.13
N ILE A 398 24.76 5.72 -4.49
CA ILE A 398 23.30 5.88 -4.45
C ILE A 398 22.66 4.84 -3.53
N HIS A 399 21.51 5.21 -2.99
CA HIS A 399 20.61 4.38 -2.17
C HIS A 399 19.16 4.61 -2.59
N GLY A 400 18.24 3.81 -2.06
CA GLY A 400 16.80 4.03 -2.24
C GLY A 400 16.42 5.49 -1.99
N GLY A 401 15.63 6.09 -2.90
CA GLY A 401 15.31 7.52 -2.90
C GLY A 401 16.15 8.39 -3.85
N ASN A 402 17.30 7.91 -4.34
CA ASN A 402 18.00 8.52 -5.49
C ASN A 402 17.37 8.16 -6.83
N SER A 403 16.62 7.06 -6.90
CA SER A 403 15.96 6.60 -8.11
C SER A 403 15.17 7.73 -8.79
N GLY A 404 15.38 7.89 -10.09
CA GLY A 404 14.83 8.95 -10.92
C GLY A 404 15.65 10.24 -10.92
N GLY A 405 16.63 10.37 -10.03
CA GLY A 405 17.52 11.53 -9.95
C GLY A 405 18.54 11.59 -11.10
N PRO A 406 19.11 12.76 -11.38
CA PRO A 406 20.06 12.97 -12.47
C PRO A 406 21.45 12.43 -12.13
N LEU A 407 22.13 11.90 -13.15
CA LEU A 407 23.57 11.71 -13.19
C LEU A 407 24.16 12.75 -14.15
N LEU A 408 25.15 13.51 -13.68
CA LEU A 408 25.73 14.67 -14.35
C LEU A 408 27.23 14.46 -14.61
N ASP A 409 27.76 15.02 -15.69
CA ASP A 409 29.21 15.10 -15.92
C ASP A 409 29.90 16.17 -15.06
N ARG A 410 31.23 16.32 -15.19
CA ARG A 410 32.04 17.33 -14.47
C ARG A 410 31.61 18.77 -14.74
N GLN A 411 30.89 19.01 -15.83
CA GLN A 411 30.34 20.30 -16.21
C GLN A 411 28.84 20.39 -15.92
N GLY A 412 28.26 19.48 -15.13
CA GLY A 412 26.86 19.54 -14.74
C GLY A 412 25.86 19.25 -15.85
N ASN A 413 26.29 18.69 -16.98
CA ASN A 413 25.37 18.27 -18.05
C ASN A 413 24.81 16.89 -17.74
N LEU A 414 23.51 16.71 -17.98
CA LEU A 414 22.80 15.47 -17.73
C LEU A 414 23.22 14.38 -18.72
N VAL A 415 23.64 13.24 -18.18
CA VAL A 415 24.13 12.08 -18.94
C VAL A 415 23.29 10.82 -18.70
N ALA A 416 22.67 10.67 -17.53
CA ALA A 416 21.89 9.47 -17.20
C ALA A 416 20.87 9.71 -16.06
N ILE A 417 20.05 8.70 -15.80
CA ILE A 417 19.02 8.67 -14.76
C ILE A 417 19.36 7.56 -13.77
N ALA A 418 19.46 7.87 -12.48
CA ALA A 418 19.69 6.87 -11.43
C ALA A 418 18.51 5.89 -11.36
N VAL A 419 18.76 4.58 -11.29
CA VAL A 419 17.68 3.58 -11.26
C VAL A 419 17.85 2.52 -10.17
N MET A 420 19.06 1.99 -9.97
CA MET A 420 19.27 0.87 -9.04
C MET A 420 20.69 0.83 -8.49
N GLY A 421 20.84 0.34 -7.26
CA GLY A 421 22.11 -0.18 -6.77
C GLY A 421 22.22 -1.67 -7.03
N TRP A 422 23.43 -2.15 -7.32
CA TRP A 422 23.68 -3.58 -7.51
C TRP A 422 23.90 -4.24 -6.15
N ALA A 423 22.97 -5.12 -5.76
CA ALA A 423 23.09 -5.93 -4.55
C ALA A 423 23.47 -7.38 -4.94
N PRO A 424 24.62 -7.90 -4.49
CA PRO A 424 25.06 -9.27 -4.78
C PRO A 424 24.35 -10.29 -3.91
N ASP A 425 23.78 -9.88 -2.77
CA ASP A 425 23.04 -10.74 -1.84
C ASP A 425 21.53 -10.43 -1.92
N PRO A 426 20.71 -11.39 -2.38
CA PRO A 426 19.24 -11.27 -2.37
C PRO A 426 18.65 -11.03 -0.97
N ASN A 427 19.36 -11.45 0.09
CA ASN A 427 18.93 -11.33 1.47
C ASN A 427 19.37 -10.01 2.13
N ASN A 428 20.25 -9.25 1.47
CA ASN A 428 20.65 -7.92 1.89
C ASN A 428 20.64 -6.95 0.69
N PRO A 429 19.45 -6.62 0.15
CA PRO A 429 19.31 -5.71 -0.99
C PRO A 429 19.81 -4.29 -0.71
N SER A 430 20.05 -3.97 0.56
CA SER A 430 20.63 -2.72 1.05
C SER A 430 22.16 -2.70 1.11
N ALA A 431 22.84 -3.82 0.85
CA ALA A 431 24.29 -3.88 0.78
C ALA A 431 24.79 -3.09 -0.44
N ASN A 432 25.29 -1.88 -0.21
CA ASN A 432 25.87 -1.06 -1.25
C ASN A 432 27.25 -1.63 -1.64
N THR A 433 27.37 -2.11 -2.87
CA THR A 433 28.66 -2.59 -3.42
C THR A 433 29.47 -1.51 -4.11
N SER A 434 29.01 -0.26 -4.08
CA SER A 434 29.51 0.83 -4.92
C SER A 434 29.43 0.48 -6.41
N LEU A 435 28.52 -0.40 -6.81
CA LEU A 435 28.21 -0.69 -8.21
C LEU A 435 26.76 -0.29 -8.44
N ASN A 436 26.55 0.79 -9.19
CA ASN A 436 25.22 1.38 -9.35
C ASN A 436 24.87 1.53 -10.83
N GLY A 437 23.61 1.29 -11.16
CA GLY A 437 23.08 1.33 -12.53
C GLY A 437 22.31 2.60 -12.82
N PHE A 438 22.55 3.15 -14.01
CA PHE A 438 21.95 4.37 -14.51
C PHE A 438 21.46 4.15 -15.96
N ILE A 439 20.30 4.72 -16.28
CA ILE A 439 19.72 4.69 -17.62
C ILE A 439 20.33 5.84 -18.44
N PRO A 440 21.07 5.57 -19.54
CA PRO A 440 21.48 6.60 -20.49
C PRO A 440 20.35 7.57 -20.83
N ILE A 441 20.62 8.87 -20.74
CA ILE A 441 19.56 9.89 -20.88
C ILE A 441 18.86 9.81 -22.23
N LEU A 442 19.60 9.61 -23.32
CA LEU A 442 19.04 9.55 -24.66
C LEU A 442 18.06 8.40 -24.85
N ASP A 443 18.35 7.23 -24.28
CA ASP A 443 17.42 6.11 -24.33
C ASP A 443 16.17 6.38 -23.46
N GLY A 444 16.35 7.04 -22.31
CA GLY A 444 15.22 7.55 -21.52
C GLY A 444 14.31 8.50 -22.32
N LEU A 445 14.90 9.46 -23.05
CA LEU A 445 14.17 10.39 -23.90
C LEU A 445 13.45 9.66 -25.05
N GLU A 446 14.13 8.74 -25.72
CA GLU A 446 13.57 7.94 -26.80
C GLU A 446 12.33 7.15 -26.33
N LYS A 447 12.43 6.44 -25.20
CA LYS A 447 11.31 5.67 -24.64
C LYS A 447 10.17 6.53 -24.12
N LEU A 448 10.44 7.80 -23.80
CA LEU A 448 9.41 8.80 -23.48
C LEU A 448 8.89 9.53 -24.74
N GLY A 449 9.40 9.23 -25.93
CA GLY A 449 9.02 9.87 -27.18
C GLY A 449 9.35 11.38 -27.20
N ILE A 450 10.48 11.77 -26.62
CA ILE A 450 10.98 13.14 -26.56
C ILE A 450 12.04 13.32 -27.65
N GLU A 451 11.95 14.40 -28.41
CA GLU A 451 12.91 14.77 -29.45
C GLU A 451 13.65 16.04 -29.05
N LEU A 452 14.98 16.02 -29.06
CA LEU A 452 15.77 17.25 -28.89
C LEU A 452 15.76 18.04 -30.20
N VAL A 453 15.28 19.28 -30.13
CA VAL A 453 15.08 20.15 -31.30
C VAL A 453 15.92 21.42 -31.13
N ASP A 454 16.53 21.86 -32.23
CA ASP A 454 17.30 23.11 -32.25
C ASP A 454 16.45 24.33 -31.90
N PRO A 455 17.00 25.35 -31.22
CA PRO A 455 16.23 26.51 -30.78
C PRO A 455 15.42 27.21 -31.89
N ALA A 456 15.99 27.33 -33.09
CA ALA A 456 15.32 27.96 -34.23
C ALA A 456 14.15 27.13 -34.78
N GLU A 457 14.26 25.80 -34.76
CA GLU A 457 13.19 24.91 -35.17
C GLU A 457 12.10 24.80 -34.08
N PHE A 458 12.51 24.75 -32.80
CA PHE A 458 11.58 24.75 -31.68
C PHE A 458 10.67 25.99 -31.70
N GLN A 459 11.24 27.17 -31.95
CA GLN A 459 10.47 28.41 -32.04
C GLN A 459 9.50 28.40 -33.24
N ARG A 460 9.92 27.84 -34.38
CA ARG A 460 9.04 27.67 -35.56
C ARG A 460 7.85 26.77 -35.25
N ARG A 461 8.09 25.60 -34.64
CA ARG A 461 7.02 24.66 -34.25
C ARG A 461 6.05 25.30 -33.26
N ARG A 462 6.54 26.06 -32.28
CA ARG A 462 5.71 26.76 -31.28
C ARG A 462 4.78 27.80 -31.92
N ASN A 463 5.28 28.58 -32.87
CA ASN A 463 4.50 29.61 -33.56
C ASN A 463 3.37 29.01 -34.43
N LEU A 464 3.60 27.84 -35.03
CA LEU A 464 2.60 27.12 -35.82
C LEU A 464 1.44 26.60 -34.96
N THR A 465 1.73 26.11 -33.75
CA THR A 465 0.70 25.67 -32.80
C THR A 465 -0.10 26.80 -32.14
N ALA A 466 0.43 28.03 -32.13
CA ALA A 466 -0.27 29.19 -31.56
C ALA A 466 -1.18 29.92 -32.56
N SER A 467 -1.11 29.55 -33.85
CA SER A 467 -1.91 30.12 -34.94
C SER A 467 -3.07 29.22 -35.39
N GLN A 468 -3.26 28.09 -34.70
CA GLN A 468 -4.41 27.19 -34.76
C GLN A 468 -5.19 27.30 -33.46
#